data_AF-A0A939G6E7-F1
#
_entry.id   AF-A0A939G6E7-F1
#
_cell.length_a   1.000
_cell.length_b   1.000
_cell.length_c   1.000
_cell.angle_alpha   90.00
_cell.angle_beta   90.00
_cell.angle_gamma   90.00
#
_symmetry.space_group_name_H-M   'P 1'
#
loop_
_entity.id
_entity.type
_entity.pdbx_description
1 polymer ?
#
loop_
_entity_poly.entity_id
_entity_poly.type
_entity_poly.pdbx_seq_one_letter_code
_entity_poly.pdbx_strand_id
1 'polypeptide(L)'
;MEKESRKRKSYTPEEYAIKLRGLTLLMNVVDKLHADRNDWDIEGDWNGTGVIYFVDSRNQSLFADYVDFDCRSIKLVNYNRPAARLTFFKKHRYWVLKNDDLTREDKLTRINAYINELIVKREILIDKTDNLSGMALSDAKGHIGRMQEEVHNWEQVLNNLDGYDMAVSNYQRDYQYLTLNYKYRAQDQEQEYKNGQEHLLNPQRDGRGVITQQRYNIIFIDVYEINREHPHQHKEIENFLNNFTLTSQTGKQQLYARVKPKDELVAFEESAQAQPELEKVVRNPTLFD
;
A
#
# COMPACT_ATOMS: atom_id res chain seq x y z
N MET A 1 -12.21 1.48 17.34
CA MET A 1 -11.02 1.74 18.17
C MET A 1 -9.97 2.41 17.29
N GLU A 2 -9.80 3.73 17.41
CA GLU A 2 -8.61 4.39 16.88
C GLU A 2 -7.40 3.77 17.60
N LYS A 3 -6.54 3.05 16.88
CA LYS A 3 -5.22 2.70 17.39
C LYS A 3 -4.50 4.02 17.61
N GLU A 4 -4.35 4.44 18.87
CA GLU A 4 -3.49 5.57 19.24
C GLU A 4 -2.18 5.44 18.47
N SER A 5 -1.85 6.44 17.65
CA SER A 5 -0.56 6.44 16.98
C SER A 5 0.51 6.45 18.08
N ARG A 6 1.22 5.34 18.29
CA ARG A 6 2.30 5.26 19.28
C ARG A 6 3.24 6.43 19.04
N LYS A 7 3.23 7.40 19.97
CA LYS A 7 4.18 8.52 19.93
C LYS A 7 5.58 7.91 19.96
N ARG A 8 6.45 8.38 19.06
CA ARG A 8 7.85 7.93 19.02
C ARG A 8 8.50 8.15 20.38
N LYS A 9 9.33 7.20 20.80
CA LYS A 9 10.09 7.35 22.05
C LYS A 9 11.14 8.43 21.84
N SER A 10 11.25 9.33 22.81
CA SER A 10 12.29 10.36 22.84
C SER A 10 13.43 9.88 23.73
N TYR A 11 14.66 10.16 23.30
CA TYR A 11 15.89 9.83 24.01
C TYR A 11 16.75 11.08 24.11
N THR A 12 17.59 11.19 25.14
CA THR A 12 18.65 12.20 25.12
C THR A 12 19.68 11.86 24.02
N PRO A 13 20.40 12.85 23.47
CA PRO A 13 21.44 12.59 22.47
C PRO A 13 22.47 11.55 22.93
N GLU A 14 22.89 11.61 24.20
CA GLU A 14 23.87 10.69 24.78
C GLU A 14 23.32 9.27 24.90
N GLU A 15 22.09 9.11 25.41
CA GLU A 15 21.45 7.81 25.55
C GLU A 15 21.24 7.15 24.18
N TYR A 16 20.77 7.93 23.20
CA TYR A 16 20.58 7.45 21.84
C TYR A 16 21.90 6.97 21.23
N ALA A 17 22.99 7.73 21.43
CA ALA A 17 24.31 7.39 20.92
C ALA A 17 24.87 6.09 21.54
N ILE A 18 24.68 5.90 22.85
CA ILE A 18 25.10 4.67 23.56
C ILE A 18 24.32 3.46 23.04
N LYS A 19 22.99 3.55 22.99
CA LYS A 19 22.13 2.45 22.49
C LYS A 19 22.42 2.12 21.03
N LEU A 20 22.58 3.14 20.18
CA LEU A 20 22.94 2.97 18.77
C LEU A 20 24.29 2.29 18.61
N ARG A 21 25.30 2.69 19.39
CA ARG A 21 26.63 2.07 19.34
C ARG A 21 26.55 0.60 19.72
N GLY A 22 25.86 0.26 20.81
CA GLY A 22 25.68 -1.13 21.24
C GLY A 22 24.98 -1.98 20.18
N LEU A 23 23.87 -1.49 19.63
CA LEU A 23 23.13 -2.17 18.58
C LEU A 23 23.97 -2.35 17.30
N THR A 24 24.79 -1.35 16.95
CA THR A 24 25.68 -1.41 15.78
C THR A 24 26.77 -2.47 15.96
N LEU A 25 27.38 -2.53 17.16
CA LEU A 25 28.37 -3.56 17.48
C LEU A 25 27.76 -4.95 17.36
N LEU A 26 26.58 -5.16 17.95
CA LEU A 26 25.90 -6.44 17.89
C LEU A 26 25.54 -6.84 16.45
N MET A 27 25.00 -5.91 15.67
CA MET A 27 24.70 -6.09 14.25
C MET A 27 25.95 -6.51 13.45
N ASN A 28 27.12 -5.99 13.78
CA ASN A 28 28.35 -6.31 13.08
C ASN A 28 28.87 -7.71 13.42
N VAL A 29 28.78 -8.13 14.68
CA VAL A 29 29.33 -9.41 15.15
C VAL A 29 28.38 -10.60 14.99
N VAL A 30 27.07 -10.38 14.92
CA VAL A 30 26.12 -11.48 14.74
C VAL A 30 26.33 -12.17 13.39
N ASP A 31 26.24 -13.49 13.39
CA ASP A 31 26.26 -14.29 12.18
C ASP A 31 25.07 -13.92 11.29
N LYS A 32 25.39 -13.58 10.04
CA LYS A 32 24.42 -13.17 9.02
C LYS A 32 24.19 -14.34 8.09
N LEU A 33 22.94 -14.72 7.93
CA LEU A 33 22.53 -15.71 6.95
C LEU A 33 22.55 -15.07 5.55
N HIS A 34 22.98 -15.84 4.57
CA HIS A 34 22.80 -15.49 3.16
C HIS A 34 21.48 -16.06 2.70
N ALA A 35 20.55 -15.18 2.31
CA ALA A 35 19.29 -15.63 1.74
C ALA A 35 19.54 -16.31 0.39
N ASP A 36 19.02 -17.52 0.24
CA ASP A 36 18.97 -18.22 -1.03
C ASP A 36 17.53 -18.21 -1.53
N ARG A 37 17.28 -17.55 -2.67
CA ARG A 37 15.94 -17.44 -3.25
C ARG A 37 15.45 -18.75 -3.88
N ASN A 38 16.33 -19.72 -4.10
CA ASN A 38 15.96 -21.02 -4.63
C ASN A 38 15.50 -21.98 -3.53
N ASP A 39 16.09 -21.84 -2.33
CA ASP A 39 15.85 -22.75 -1.21
C ASP A 39 14.86 -22.18 -0.19
N TRP A 40 14.88 -20.86 0.04
CA TRP A 40 14.01 -20.21 1.01
C TRP A 40 12.70 -19.78 0.35
N ASP A 41 11.58 -19.93 1.07
CA ASP A 41 10.26 -19.41 0.71
C ASP A 41 10.25 -17.88 0.86
N ILE A 42 10.90 -17.23 -0.11
CA ILE A 42 11.02 -15.78 -0.22
C ILE A 42 10.48 -15.31 -1.57
N GLU A 43 9.56 -14.36 -1.50
CA GLU A 43 8.96 -13.75 -2.68
C GLU A 43 9.19 -12.26 -2.78
N GLY A 44 9.09 -11.77 -4.01
CA GLY A 44 9.11 -10.35 -4.32
C GLY A 44 10.50 -9.72 -4.32
N ASP A 45 10.51 -8.39 -4.40
CA ASP A 45 11.72 -7.60 -4.59
C ASP A 45 11.96 -6.70 -3.39
N TRP A 46 13.19 -6.72 -2.87
CA TRP A 46 13.64 -5.78 -1.84
C TRP A 46 14.66 -4.75 -2.32
N ASN A 47 14.87 -4.66 -3.63
CA ASN A 47 15.68 -3.61 -4.20
C ASN A 47 15.08 -2.24 -3.84
N GLY A 48 15.87 -1.41 -3.15
CA GLY A 48 15.45 -0.08 -2.73
C GLY A 48 15.23 0.08 -1.22
N THR A 49 15.27 -0.98 -0.42
CA THR A 49 15.37 -0.84 1.04
C THR A 49 16.75 -0.49 1.52
N GLY A 50 16.84 -0.20 2.83
CA GLY A 50 18.08 -0.33 3.57
C GLY A 50 18.66 -1.75 3.45
N VAL A 51 19.87 -1.91 3.96
CA VAL A 51 20.54 -3.23 3.99
C VAL A 51 19.70 -4.18 4.83
N ILE A 52 19.50 -5.39 4.34
CA ILE A 52 18.83 -6.44 5.09
C ILE A 52 19.90 -7.39 5.63
N TYR A 53 19.85 -7.67 6.93
CA TYR A 53 20.60 -8.75 7.54
C TYR A 53 19.63 -9.80 8.05
N PHE A 54 19.75 -11.01 7.52
CA PHE A 54 19.02 -12.17 7.99
C PHE A 54 19.78 -12.78 9.15
N VAL A 55 19.11 -13.00 10.27
CA VAL A 55 19.71 -13.54 11.49
C VAL A 55 18.89 -14.76 11.91
N ASP A 56 19.57 -15.83 12.27
CA ASP A 56 18.91 -17.02 12.81
C ASP A 56 18.15 -16.66 14.09
N SER A 57 16.91 -17.15 14.22
CA SER A 57 16.09 -17.05 15.43
C SER A 57 16.83 -17.44 16.72
N ARG A 58 17.78 -18.38 16.66
CA ARG A 58 18.63 -18.79 17.79
C ARG A 58 19.44 -17.64 18.38
N ASN A 59 19.80 -16.66 17.55
CA ASN A 59 20.56 -15.47 17.93
C ASN A 59 19.66 -14.28 18.29
N GLN A 60 18.33 -14.42 18.25
CA GLN A 60 17.43 -13.29 18.49
C GLN A 60 17.58 -12.72 19.91
N SER A 61 17.80 -13.58 20.91
CA SER A 61 17.89 -13.18 22.32
C SER A 61 19.02 -12.18 22.60
N LEU A 62 20.05 -12.15 21.75
CA LEU A 62 21.13 -11.16 21.83
C LEU A 62 20.62 -9.72 21.67
N PHE A 63 19.48 -9.53 21.00
CA PHE A 63 18.89 -8.23 20.71
C PHE A 63 17.84 -7.77 21.73
N ALA A 64 17.59 -8.53 22.80
CA ALA A 64 16.51 -8.29 23.76
C ALA A 64 16.50 -6.85 24.33
N ASP A 65 17.68 -6.31 24.64
CA ASP A 65 17.83 -4.97 25.22
C ASP A 65 17.48 -3.82 24.24
N TYR A 66 17.36 -4.13 22.96
CA TYR A 66 17.11 -3.17 21.89
C TYR A 66 15.72 -3.27 21.26
N VAL A 67 14.88 -4.23 21.68
CA VAL A 67 13.51 -4.43 21.15
C VAL A 67 12.68 -3.16 21.23
N ASP A 68 12.85 -2.42 22.32
CA ASP A 68 12.11 -1.22 22.64
C ASP A 68 12.79 0.08 22.19
N PHE A 69 13.93 -0.02 21.51
CA PHE A 69 14.73 1.11 21.04
C PHE A 69 14.22 1.61 19.68
N ASP A 70 13.58 2.79 19.65
CA ASP A 70 13.08 3.44 18.41
C ASP A 70 14.24 4.08 17.62
N CYS A 71 15.09 3.22 17.07
CA CYS A 71 16.27 3.61 16.31
C CYS A 71 15.89 3.97 14.86
N ARG A 72 16.37 5.12 14.37
CA ARG A 72 16.06 5.60 13.01
C ARG A 72 16.89 4.92 11.92
N SER A 73 18.00 4.28 12.27
CA SER A 73 18.98 3.75 11.32
C SER A 73 19.05 2.22 11.30
N ILE A 74 18.67 1.54 12.39
CA ILE A 74 18.67 0.08 12.48
C ILE A 74 17.31 -0.33 13.03
N LYS A 75 16.58 -1.17 12.29
CA LYS A 75 15.29 -1.70 12.73
C LYS A 75 15.42 -3.19 13.01
N LEU A 76 14.95 -3.62 14.18
CA LEU A 76 14.65 -5.02 14.45
C LEU A 76 13.26 -5.31 13.89
N VAL A 77 13.20 -6.24 12.95
CA VAL A 77 11.97 -6.69 12.31
C VAL A 77 11.58 -8.01 12.98
N ASN A 78 10.29 -8.26 13.15
CA ASN A 78 9.73 -9.56 13.55
C ASN A 78 10.36 -10.25 14.78
N TYR A 79 10.86 -9.46 15.74
CA TYR A 79 11.41 -9.99 17.00
C TYR A 79 10.38 -10.86 17.75
N ASN A 80 10.83 -12.01 18.28
CA ASN A 80 10.00 -13.08 18.86
C ASN A 80 9.02 -13.76 17.88
N ARG A 81 9.05 -13.40 16.60
CA ARG A 81 8.19 -13.96 15.54
C ARG A 81 9.04 -14.29 14.32
N PRO A 82 10.04 -15.19 14.47
CA PRO A 82 10.95 -15.51 13.39
C PRO A 82 10.17 -16.01 12.17
N ALA A 83 10.59 -15.55 11.00
CA ALA A 83 9.85 -15.78 9.78
C ALA A 83 10.09 -17.19 9.24
N ALA A 84 9.00 -17.88 8.93
CA ALA A 84 8.92 -19.14 8.19
C ALA A 84 8.67 -18.91 6.68
N ARG A 85 8.20 -17.72 6.30
CA ARG A 85 8.09 -17.25 4.91
C ARG A 85 8.27 -15.76 4.88
N LEU A 86 8.85 -15.23 3.81
CA LEU A 86 8.99 -13.79 3.59
C LEU A 86 8.37 -13.40 2.25
N THR A 87 7.51 -12.39 2.24
CA THR A 87 7.01 -11.79 1.00
C THR A 87 7.29 -10.29 1.05
N PHE A 88 8.18 -9.84 0.17
CA PHE A 88 8.53 -8.44 0.03
C PHE A 88 7.65 -7.79 -1.05
N PHE A 89 7.02 -6.67 -0.72
CA PHE A 89 6.26 -5.93 -1.72
C PHE A 89 6.32 -4.44 -1.46
N LYS A 90 6.35 -3.71 -2.56
CA LYS A 90 6.28 -2.25 -2.61
C LYS A 90 4.82 -1.85 -2.66
N LYS A 91 4.10 -1.93 -1.53
CA LYS A 91 2.76 -1.35 -1.42
C LYS A 91 2.72 -0.43 -0.20
N HIS A 92 2.19 0.77 -0.39
CA HIS A 92 1.76 1.61 0.73
C HIS A 92 0.61 0.92 1.47
N ARG A 93 0.34 1.40 2.68
CA ARG A 93 -0.95 1.17 3.32
C ARG A 93 -2.04 1.76 2.43
N TYR A 94 -2.82 0.88 1.81
CA TYR A 94 -3.90 1.27 0.94
C TYR A 94 -5.26 1.06 1.61
N TRP A 95 -6.27 1.70 1.05
CA TRP A 95 -7.68 1.47 1.33
C TRP A 95 -8.42 1.40 -0.01
N VAL A 96 -9.53 0.68 -0.02
CA VAL A 96 -10.44 0.59 -1.16
C VAL A 96 -11.83 0.80 -0.58
N LEU A 97 -12.54 1.81 -1.07
CA LEU A 97 -13.98 1.97 -0.87
C LEU A 97 -14.65 1.34 -2.09
N LYS A 98 -15.43 0.29 -1.87
CA LYS A 98 -16.22 -0.35 -2.92
C LYS A 98 -17.52 0.40 -3.14
N ASN A 99 -18.31 -0.06 -4.12
CA ASN A 99 -19.55 0.59 -4.52
C ASN A 99 -20.53 0.81 -3.37
N ASP A 100 -20.61 -0.15 -2.45
CA ASP A 100 -21.53 -0.15 -1.31
C ASP A 100 -21.02 0.69 -0.13
N ASP A 101 -19.71 0.97 -0.09
CA ASP A 101 -19.09 1.85 0.90
C ASP A 101 -19.26 3.34 0.52
N LEU A 102 -19.80 3.62 -0.66
CA LEU A 102 -19.93 4.96 -1.23
C LEU A 102 -21.40 5.32 -1.36
N THR A 103 -21.82 6.38 -0.66
CA THR A 103 -23.17 6.92 -0.86
C THR A 103 -23.30 7.55 -2.25
N ARG A 104 -24.54 7.70 -2.75
CA ARG A 104 -24.80 8.40 -4.01
C ARG A 104 -24.19 9.80 -4.03
N GLU A 105 -24.35 10.54 -2.92
CA GLU A 105 -23.81 11.89 -2.76
C GLU A 105 -22.27 11.92 -2.79
N ASP A 106 -21.61 10.94 -2.15
CA ASP A 106 -20.16 10.80 -2.20
C ASP A 106 -19.65 10.58 -3.63
N LYS A 107 -20.34 9.71 -4.38
CA LYS A 107 -20.01 9.43 -5.79
C LYS A 107 -20.14 10.70 -6.63
N LEU A 108 -21.27 11.41 -6.53
CA LEU A 108 -21.50 12.67 -7.25
C LEU A 108 -20.42 13.70 -6.91
N THR A 109 -20.14 13.90 -5.63
CA THR A 109 -19.16 14.88 -5.15
C THR A 109 -17.78 14.60 -5.73
N ARG A 110 -17.35 13.33 -5.70
CA ARG A 110 -16.02 12.93 -6.19
C ARG A 110 -15.88 13.04 -7.69
N ILE A 111 -16.90 12.61 -8.45
CA ILE A 111 -16.90 12.71 -9.91
C ILE A 111 -16.90 14.18 -10.34
N ASN A 112 -17.75 15.01 -9.75
CA ASN A 112 -17.79 16.44 -10.05
C ASN A 112 -16.48 17.14 -9.70
N ALA A 113 -15.89 16.85 -8.53
CA ALA A 113 -14.60 17.40 -8.15
C ALA A 113 -13.50 17.03 -9.17
N TYR A 114 -13.51 15.79 -9.64
CA TYR A 114 -12.56 15.32 -10.64
C TYR A 114 -12.76 15.96 -12.02
N ILE A 115 -13.99 16.03 -12.51
CA ILE A 115 -14.32 16.70 -13.78
C ILE A 115 -13.89 18.17 -13.72
N ASN A 116 -14.19 18.87 -12.64
CA ASN A 116 -13.78 20.27 -12.46
C ASN A 116 -12.25 20.42 -12.44
N GLU A 117 -11.54 19.52 -11.76
CA GLU A 117 -10.07 19.48 -11.76
C GLU A 117 -9.51 19.31 -13.18
N LEU A 118 -10.09 18.41 -13.98
CA LEU A 118 -9.70 18.19 -15.37
C LEU A 118 -9.98 19.40 -16.26
N ILE A 119 -11.15 20.01 -16.14
CA ILE A 119 -11.53 21.20 -16.92
C ILE A 119 -10.54 22.33 -16.68
N VAL A 120 -10.24 22.63 -15.41
CA VAL A 120 -9.26 23.67 -15.04
C VAL A 120 -7.87 23.36 -15.61
N LYS A 121 -7.40 22.11 -15.48
CA LYS A 121 -6.11 21.70 -16.06
C LYS A 121 -6.07 21.83 -17.57
N ARG A 122 -7.16 21.48 -18.25
CA ARG A 122 -7.31 21.58 -19.70
C ARG A 122 -7.25 23.02 -20.16
N GLU A 123 -7.98 23.94 -19.51
CA GLU A 123 -7.96 25.37 -19.84
C GLU A 123 -6.57 25.97 -19.66
N ILE A 124 -5.89 25.68 -18.56
CA ILE A 124 -4.50 26.10 -18.35
C ILE A 124 -3.57 25.59 -19.45
N LEU A 125 -3.81 24.38 -19.97
CA LEU A 125 -3.00 23.82 -21.05
C LEU A 125 -3.32 24.49 -22.39
N ILE A 126 -4.60 24.77 -22.68
CA ILE A 126 -5.04 25.52 -23.87
C ILE A 126 -4.35 26.89 -23.92
N ASP A 127 -4.38 27.65 -22.83
CA ASP A 127 -3.74 28.97 -22.76
C ASP A 127 -2.23 28.92 -23.04
N LYS A 128 -1.58 27.80 -22.68
CA LYS A 128 -0.16 27.58 -22.97
C LYS A 128 0.11 27.18 -24.41
N THR A 129 -0.88 26.62 -25.11
CA THR A 129 -0.67 26.11 -26.48
C THR A 129 -0.40 27.20 -27.51
N ASP A 130 -0.88 28.43 -27.28
CA ASP A 130 -0.66 29.56 -28.19
C ASP A 130 0.82 29.91 -28.38
N ASN A 131 1.66 29.54 -27.40
CA ASN A 131 3.11 29.80 -27.43
C ASN A 131 3.93 28.59 -27.92
N LEU A 132 3.29 27.48 -28.29
CA LEU A 132 3.95 26.25 -28.71
C LEU A 132 3.94 26.11 -30.24
N SER A 133 4.95 25.42 -30.78
CA SER A 133 5.02 25.08 -32.20
C SER A 133 5.59 23.69 -32.43
N GLY A 134 5.41 23.16 -33.65
CA GLY A 134 5.94 21.85 -34.04
C GLY A 134 5.43 20.70 -33.17
N MET A 135 6.34 19.82 -32.76
CA MET A 135 6.03 18.60 -32.00
C MET A 135 5.36 18.90 -30.65
N ALA A 136 5.84 19.91 -29.92
CA ALA A 136 5.29 20.29 -28.62
C ALA A 136 3.81 20.72 -28.69
N LEU A 137 3.42 21.41 -29.77
CA LEU A 137 2.02 21.79 -30.00
C LEU A 137 1.16 20.56 -30.30
N SER A 138 1.66 19.63 -31.11
CA SER A 138 0.96 18.37 -31.42
C SER A 138 0.74 17.55 -30.15
N ASP A 139 1.76 17.40 -29.32
CA ASP A 139 1.68 16.67 -28.05
C ASP A 139 0.66 17.31 -27.11
N ALA A 140 0.70 18.65 -26.97
CA ALA A 140 -0.24 19.40 -26.15
C ALA A 140 -1.69 19.23 -26.62
N LYS A 141 -1.95 19.30 -27.93
CA LYS A 141 -3.28 19.02 -28.51
C LYS A 141 -3.74 17.58 -28.24
N GLY A 142 -2.84 16.61 -28.34
CA GLY A 142 -3.12 15.22 -27.97
C GLY A 142 -3.49 15.06 -26.49
N HIS A 143 -2.80 15.78 -25.59
CA HIS A 143 -3.15 15.82 -24.17
C HIS A 143 -4.53 16.46 -23.92
N ILE A 144 -4.83 17.59 -24.58
CA ILE A 144 -6.15 18.24 -24.49
C ILE A 144 -7.26 17.30 -24.95
N GLY A 145 -7.07 16.61 -26.08
CA GLY A 145 -8.04 15.65 -26.61
C GLY A 145 -8.31 14.51 -25.62
N ARG A 146 -7.27 13.93 -25.03
CA ARG A 146 -7.41 12.88 -23.99
C ARG A 146 -8.16 13.39 -22.75
N MET A 147 -7.84 14.60 -22.27
CA MET A 147 -8.57 15.18 -21.13
C MET A 147 -10.05 15.41 -21.46
N GLN A 148 -10.37 15.79 -22.70
CA GLN A 148 -11.76 15.99 -23.13
C GLN A 148 -12.53 14.66 -23.23
N GLU A 149 -11.90 13.62 -23.74
CA GLU A 149 -12.46 12.26 -23.74
C GLU A 149 -12.69 11.74 -22.31
N GLU A 150 -11.74 11.99 -21.41
CA GLU A 150 -11.87 11.58 -20.00
C GLU A 150 -13.01 12.33 -19.29
N VAL A 151 -13.16 13.64 -19.51
CA VAL A 151 -14.32 14.41 -19.04
C VAL A 151 -15.61 13.80 -19.56
N HIS A 152 -15.69 13.51 -20.86
CA HIS A 152 -16.89 12.92 -21.46
C HIS A 152 -17.25 11.56 -20.83
N ASN A 153 -16.26 10.69 -20.62
CA ASN A 153 -16.49 9.39 -19.99
C ASN A 153 -17.03 9.53 -18.56
N TRP A 154 -16.50 10.46 -17.77
CA TRP A 154 -16.99 10.69 -16.40
C TRP A 154 -18.34 11.40 -16.36
N GLU A 155 -18.66 12.26 -17.33
CA GLU A 155 -20.00 12.82 -17.50
C GLU A 155 -21.04 11.72 -17.81
N GLN A 156 -20.68 10.72 -18.63
CA GLN A 156 -21.56 9.57 -18.88
C GLN A 156 -21.83 8.78 -17.59
N VAL A 157 -20.79 8.54 -16.78
CA VAL A 157 -20.95 7.88 -15.47
C VAL A 157 -21.82 8.73 -14.55
N LEU A 158 -21.60 10.05 -14.50
CA LEU A 158 -22.37 10.99 -13.68
C LEU A 158 -23.87 10.98 -14.05
N ASN A 159 -24.16 10.99 -15.35
CA ASN A 159 -25.52 11.01 -15.88
C ASN A 159 -26.27 9.67 -15.69
N ASN A 160 -25.55 8.57 -15.48
CA ASN A 160 -26.13 7.25 -15.27
C ASN A 160 -25.51 6.53 -14.06
N LEU A 161 -25.41 7.21 -12.93
CA LEU A 161 -24.68 6.71 -11.77
C LEU A 161 -25.13 5.31 -11.29
N ASP A 162 -26.42 5.01 -11.42
CA ASP A 162 -27.00 3.73 -10.96
C ASP A 162 -26.61 2.55 -11.86
N GLY A 163 -26.27 2.81 -13.12
CA GLY A 163 -25.79 1.82 -14.08
C GLY A 163 -24.31 1.46 -13.93
N TYR A 164 -23.58 2.11 -13.01
CA TYR A 164 -22.16 1.88 -12.79
C TYR A 164 -21.86 1.42 -11.37
N ASP A 165 -20.92 0.48 -11.28
CA ASP A 165 -20.17 0.23 -10.05
C ASP A 165 -19.03 1.23 -9.97
N MET A 166 -18.86 1.82 -8.79
CA MET A 166 -17.75 2.73 -8.51
C MET A 166 -16.86 2.17 -7.40
N ALA A 167 -15.55 2.35 -7.54
CA ALA A 167 -14.62 2.18 -6.43
C ALA A 167 -13.70 3.38 -6.32
N VAL A 168 -13.23 3.64 -5.11
CA VAL A 168 -12.20 4.66 -4.85
C VAL A 168 -11.08 3.99 -4.09
N SER A 169 -9.86 4.16 -4.56
CA SER A 169 -8.72 3.57 -3.87
C SER A 169 -7.50 4.47 -3.97
N ASN A 170 -6.64 4.42 -2.96
CA ASN A 170 -5.29 4.92 -3.10
C ASN A 170 -4.31 3.85 -3.58
N TYR A 171 -4.74 2.62 -3.91
CA TYR A 171 -3.91 1.41 -4.13
C TYR A 171 -2.73 1.55 -5.10
N GLN A 172 -2.76 2.45 -6.09
CA GLN A 172 -1.63 2.68 -7.00
C GLN A 172 -0.78 3.91 -6.65
N ARG A 173 -0.93 4.51 -5.48
CA ARG A 173 -0.13 5.68 -5.08
C ARG A 173 1.37 5.34 -5.01
N ASP A 174 2.20 6.22 -5.58
CA ASP A 174 3.67 6.05 -5.70
C ASP A 174 4.48 6.02 -4.39
N TYR A 175 3.84 6.14 -3.22
CA TYR A 175 4.55 6.08 -1.93
C TYR A 175 4.84 4.65 -1.52
N GLN A 176 5.74 4.01 -2.23
CA GLN A 176 6.12 2.62 -1.97
C GLN A 176 7.04 2.54 -0.75
N TYR A 177 6.47 2.24 0.43
CA TYR A 177 7.26 1.64 1.49
C TYR A 177 7.46 0.18 1.12
N LEU A 178 8.71 -0.30 1.17
CA LEU A 178 8.88 -1.74 1.13
C LEU A 178 8.33 -2.29 2.43
N THR A 179 7.35 -3.16 2.28
CA THR A 179 6.70 -3.85 3.36
C THR A 179 7.12 -5.31 3.29
N LEU A 180 7.41 -5.87 4.46
CA LEU A 180 7.63 -7.28 4.65
C LEU A 180 6.36 -7.88 5.25
N ASN A 181 5.74 -8.78 4.51
CA ASN A 181 4.84 -9.75 5.12
C ASN A 181 5.64 -11.01 5.46
N TYR A 182 5.37 -11.59 6.61
CA TYR A 182 6.02 -12.82 7.04
C TYR A 182 5.02 -13.75 7.70
N LYS A 183 5.17 -15.06 7.45
CA LYS A 183 4.50 -16.09 8.25
C LYS A 183 5.40 -16.48 9.40
N TYR A 184 4.81 -16.74 10.56
CA TYR A 184 5.53 -17.24 11.73
C TYR A 184 4.67 -18.27 12.46
N ARG A 185 5.31 -19.20 13.17
CA ARG A 185 4.63 -20.22 13.96
C ARG A 185 4.01 -19.59 15.21
N ALA A 186 2.73 -19.85 15.45
CA ALA A 186 2.09 -19.40 16.69
C ALA A 186 2.71 -20.14 17.89
N GLN A 187 3.09 -19.42 18.94
CA GLN A 187 3.69 -20.05 20.14
C GLN A 187 2.71 -20.99 20.86
N ASP A 188 1.41 -20.76 20.71
CA ASP A 188 0.36 -21.48 21.44
C ASP A 188 -0.22 -22.68 20.67
N GLN A 189 0.08 -22.83 19.37
CA GLN A 189 -0.47 -23.88 18.52
C GLN A 189 0.58 -24.39 17.54
N GLU A 190 1.04 -25.63 17.75
CA GLU A 190 2.18 -26.21 17.02
C GLU A 190 1.99 -26.31 15.49
N GLN A 191 0.76 -26.25 14.96
CA GLN A 191 0.49 -26.38 13.53
C GLN A 191 -0.16 -25.13 12.89
N GLU A 192 -0.29 -24.04 13.63
CA GLU A 192 -0.91 -22.82 13.11
C GLU A 192 0.15 -21.77 12.74
N TYR A 193 0.12 -21.29 11.50
CA TYR A 193 0.90 -20.13 11.06
C TYR A 193 0.06 -18.87 11.14
N LYS A 194 0.67 -17.81 11.69
CA LYS A 194 0.09 -16.46 11.70
C LYS A 194 0.87 -15.56 10.77
N ASN A 195 0.21 -14.50 10.31
CA ASN A 195 0.82 -13.48 9.46
C ASN A 195 1.26 -12.28 10.30
N GLY A 196 2.43 -11.74 9.97
CA GLY A 196 2.91 -10.45 10.45
C GLY A 196 3.20 -9.54 9.27
N GLN A 197 3.07 -8.24 9.49
CA GLN A 197 3.37 -7.23 8.48
C GLN A 197 4.17 -6.09 9.10
N GLU A 198 5.28 -5.72 8.47
CA GLU A 198 6.13 -4.63 8.93
C GLU A 198 6.71 -3.79 7.79
N HIS A 199 6.74 -2.47 7.96
CA HIS A 199 7.47 -1.59 7.05
C HIS A 199 8.97 -1.64 7.31
N LEU A 200 9.77 -1.64 6.24
CA LEU A 200 11.22 -1.64 6.31
C LEU A 200 11.77 -0.22 6.22
N LEU A 201 12.94 0.00 6.82
CA LEU A 201 13.69 1.25 6.67
C LEU A 201 14.27 1.33 5.26
N ASN A 202 14.02 2.45 4.59
CA ASN A 202 14.65 2.83 3.32
C ASN A 202 15.88 3.72 3.57
N PRO A 203 16.93 3.66 2.73
CA PRO A 203 18.05 4.58 2.82
C PRO A 203 17.57 6.02 2.67
N GLN A 204 18.23 6.95 3.36
CA GLN A 204 17.99 8.37 3.13
C GLN A 204 18.73 8.80 1.88
N ARG A 205 18.05 9.53 1.00
CA ARG A 205 18.61 10.05 -0.24
C ARG A 205 18.53 11.57 -0.26
N ASP A 206 19.49 12.20 -0.93
CA ASP A 206 19.41 13.64 -1.24
C ASP A 206 18.46 13.89 -2.43
N GLY A 207 18.28 15.18 -2.79
CA GLY A 207 17.45 15.58 -3.94
C GLY A 207 17.97 15.11 -5.31
N ARG A 208 19.19 14.56 -5.37
CA ARG A 208 19.78 13.95 -6.58
C ARG A 208 19.68 12.42 -6.57
N GLY A 209 19.08 11.84 -5.54
CA GLY A 209 18.91 10.40 -5.39
C GLY A 209 20.11 9.66 -4.81
N VAL A 210 21.17 10.37 -4.38
CA VAL A 210 22.36 9.76 -3.77
C VAL A 210 22.06 9.38 -2.33
N ILE A 211 22.48 8.17 -1.92
CA ILE A 211 22.30 7.69 -0.54
C ILE A 211 23.20 8.50 0.39
N THR A 212 22.59 9.27 1.30
CA THR A 212 23.29 10.07 2.32
C THR A 212 23.36 9.37 3.67
N GLN A 213 22.43 8.45 3.94
CA GLN A 213 22.46 7.62 5.14
C GLN A 213 21.97 6.21 4.84
N GLN A 214 22.85 5.23 5.06
CA GLN A 214 22.46 3.83 5.02
C GLN A 214 21.56 3.49 6.22
N ARG A 215 20.52 2.70 5.98
CA ARG A 215 19.68 2.12 7.04
C ARG A 215 19.71 0.61 6.95
N TYR A 216 19.42 -0.05 8.07
CA TYR A 216 19.55 -1.50 8.23
C TYR A 216 18.26 -2.08 8.79
N ASN A 217 17.89 -3.26 8.30
CA ASN A 217 16.76 -4.05 8.78
C ASN A 217 17.29 -5.43 9.17
N ILE A 218 17.19 -5.79 10.45
CA ILE A 218 17.57 -7.09 10.98
C ILE A 218 16.31 -7.95 11.03
N ILE A 219 16.24 -8.98 10.20
CA ILE A 219 15.08 -9.88 10.07
C ILE A 219 15.44 -11.22 10.71
N PHE A 220 14.63 -11.69 11.64
CA PHE A 220 14.86 -12.98 12.29
C PHE A 220 14.19 -14.12 11.51
N ILE A 221 14.93 -15.19 11.25
CA ILE A 221 14.52 -16.29 10.39
C ILE A 221 14.45 -17.58 11.19
N ASP A 222 13.36 -18.32 11.02
CA ASP A 222 13.31 -19.72 11.44
C ASP A 222 13.94 -20.55 10.32
N VAL A 223 15.22 -20.92 10.51
CA VAL A 223 16.02 -21.61 9.49
C VAL A 223 15.49 -22.99 9.11
N TYR A 224 14.64 -23.60 9.94
CA TYR A 224 14.04 -24.89 9.63
C TYR A 224 12.77 -24.74 8.81
N GLU A 225 11.94 -23.75 9.15
CA GLU A 225 10.65 -23.54 8.50
C GLU A 225 10.78 -22.76 7.19
N ILE A 226 11.77 -21.87 7.07
CA ILE A 226 11.96 -21.02 5.87
C ILE A 226 12.17 -21.82 4.57
N ASN A 227 12.62 -23.07 4.66
CA ASN A 227 12.85 -23.95 3.51
C ASN A 227 11.61 -24.79 3.14
N ARG A 228 10.46 -24.59 3.79
CA ARG A 228 9.22 -25.31 3.49
C ARG A 228 8.31 -24.49 2.60
N GLU A 229 7.58 -25.17 1.71
CA GLU A 229 6.54 -24.54 0.91
C GLU A 229 5.33 -24.19 1.78
N HIS A 230 4.94 -22.91 1.79
CA HIS A 230 3.70 -22.48 2.43
C HIS A 230 2.65 -22.08 1.38
N PRO A 231 1.35 -22.21 1.68
CA PRO A 231 0.31 -21.76 0.77
C PRO A 231 0.40 -20.24 0.52
N HIS A 232 0.38 -19.84 -0.75
CA HIS A 232 0.42 -18.44 -1.18
C HIS A 232 -0.80 -17.68 -0.65
N GLN A 233 -0.62 -16.41 -0.27
CA GLN A 233 -1.70 -15.53 0.17
C GLN A 233 -1.80 -14.25 -0.69
N HIS A 234 -2.94 -14.20 -1.40
CA HIS A 234 -3.73 -13.08 -1.97
C HIS A 234 -3.17 -12.14 -3.07
N LYS A 235 -3.86 -12.18 -4.23
CA LYS A 235 -3.92 -11.15 -5.29
C LYS A 235 -5.33 -10.53 -5.47
N GLU A 236 -6.18 -10.61 -4.45
CA GLU A 236 -7.62 -10.32 -4.60
C GLU A 236 -7.94 -8.87 -4.93
N ILE A 237 -7.24 -7.91 -4.32
CA ILE A 237 -7.55 -6.49 -4.51
C ILE A 237 -7.06 -5.98 -5.86
N GLU A 238 -5.94 -6.51 -6.33
CA GLU A 238 -5.45 -6.24 -7.68
C GLU A 238 -6.42 -6.79 -8.72
N ASN A 239 -6.88 -8.03 -8.55
CA ASN A 239 -7.90 -8.63 -9.41
C ASN A 239 -9.21 -7.83 -9.38
N PHE A 240 -9.64 -7.35 -8.21
CA PHE A 240 -10.84 -6.52 -8.08
C PHE A 240 -10.70 -5.20 -8.87
N LEU A 241 -9.63 -4.45 -8.67
CA LEU A 241 -9.42 -3.15 -9.33
C LEU A 241 -9.18 -3.29 -10.84
N ASN A 242 -8.56 -4.38 -11.28
CA ASN A 242 -8.33 -4.66 -12.71
C ASN A 242 -9.63 -4.94 -13.49
N ASN A 243 -10.76 -5.18 -12.81
CA ASN A 243 -12.05 -5.37 -13.46
C ASN A 243 -12.77 -4.07 -13.81
N PHE A 244 -12.18 -2.90 -13.51
CA PHE A 244 -12.76 -1.60 -13.83
C PHE A 244 -12.22 -1.08 -15.16
N THR A 245 -13.12 -0.72 -16.07
CA THR A 245 -12.75 -0.28 -17.43
C THR A 245 -12.37 1.19 -17.48
N LEU A 246 -12.93 2.02 -16.59
CA LEU A 246 -12.59 3.43 -16.47
C LEU A 246 -11.79 3.64 -15.18
N THR A 247 -10.58 4.18 -15.31
CA THR A 247 -9.69 4.48 -14.18
C THR A 247 -9.08 5.86 -14.36
N SER A 248 -9.18 6.69 -13.33
CA SER A 248 -8.67 8.05 -13.35
C SER A 248 -8.03 8.44 -12.02
N GLN A 249 -7.02 9.31 -12.06
CA GLN A 249 -6.30 9.76 -10.86
C GLN A 249 -6.73 11.17 -10.44
N THR A 250 -7.12 11.32 -9.17
CA THR A 250 -7.43 12.62 -8.54
C THR A 250 -6.64 12.79 -7.24
N GLY A 251 -5.70 13.73 -7.22
CA GLY A 251 -4.79 13.94 -6.10
C GLY A 251 -4.05 12.65 -5.67
N LYS A 252 -4.37 12.14 -4.48
CA LYS A 252 -3.74 10.95 -3.84
C LYS A 252 -4.56 9.67 -3.97
N GLN A 253 -5.68 9.69 -4.68
CA GLN A 253 -6.59 8.58 -4.86
C GLN A 253 -6.91 8.39 -6.35
N GLN A 254 -7.51 7.26 -6.67
CA GLN A 254 -7.99 6.92 -7.99
C GLN A 254 -9.47 6.61 -7.92
N LEU A 255 -10.17 7.02 -8.96
CA LEU A 255 -11.57 6.73 -9.20
C LEU A 255 -11.63 5.61 -10.22
N TYR A 256 -12.46 4.62 -9.94
CA TYR A 256 -12.69 3.47 -10.79
C TYR A 256 -14.19 3.39 -11.09
N ALA A 257 -14.55 3.16 -12.34
CA ALA A 257 -15.93 2.91 -12.75
C ALA A 257 -16.02 1.80 -13.78
N ARG A 258 -17.08 0.99 -13.69
CA ARG A 258 -17.45 -0.02 -14.68
C ARG A 258 -18.96 -0.11 -14.76
N VAL A 259 -19.48 -0.49 -15.92
CA VAL A 259 -20.91 -0.79 -16.07
C VAL A 259 -21.25 -1.97 -15.15
N LYS A 260 -22.36 -1.87 -14.42
CA LYS A 260 -22.83 -2.98 -13.58
C LYS A 260 -23.10 -4.23 -14.44
N PRO A 261 -22.75 -5.43 -13.95
CA PRO A 261 -23.18 -6.67 -14.58
C PRO A 261 -24.70 -6.69 -14.72
N LYS A 262 -25.21 -7.17 -15.86
CA LYS A 262 -26.66 -7.20 -16.14
C LYS A 262 -27.47 -7.95 -15.09
N ASP A 263 -26.88 -8.96 -14.47
CA ASP A 263 -27.53 -9.81 -13.46
C ASP A 263 -27.81 -9.04 -12.14
N GLU A 264 -27.06 -7.98 -11.85
CA GLU A 264 -27.26 -7.15 -10.65
C GLU A 264 -28.26 -6.00 -10.87
N LEU A 265 -28.48 -5.60 -12.13
CA LEU A 265 -29.47 -4.58 -12.49
C LEU A 265 -30.90 -5.09 -12.28
N VAL A 266 -31.15 -6.36 -12.61
CA VAL A 266 -32.47 -7.00 -12.41
C VAL A 266 -32.81 -7.10 -10.92
N ALA A 267 -31.85 -7.49 -10.08
CA ALA A 267 -32.03 -7.57 -8.63
C ALA A 267 -32.29 -6.19 -7.99
N PHE A 268 -31.66 -5.12 -8.50
CA PHE A 268 -31.93 -3.76 -8.02
C PHE A 268 -33.33 -3.28 -8.41
N GLU A 269 -33.76 -3.53 -9.65
CA GLU A 269 -35.12 -3.19 -10.12
C GLU A 269 -36.20 -3.95 -9.34
N GLU A 270 -35.98 -5.23 -9.02
CA GLU A 270 -36.89 -6.03 -8.20
C GLU A 270 -36.93 -5.56 -6.73
N SER A 271 -35.78 -5.16 -6.16
CA SER A 271 -35.71 -4.66 -4.78
C SER A 271 -36.26 -3.23 -4.61
N ALA A 272 -36.09 -2.35 -5.62
CA ALA A 272 -36.63 -1.00 -5.62
C ALA A 272 -38.17 -0.96 -5.73
N GLN A 273 -38.77 -2.03 -6.25
CA GLN A 273 -40.23 -2.20 -6.27
C GLN A 273 -40.79 -2.79 -4.97
N ALA A 274 -39.94 -3.26 -4.04
CA ALA A 274 -40.38 -4.11 -2.93
C ALA A 274 -40.45 -3.46 -1.53
N GLN A 275 -39.99 -2.22 -1.30
CA GLN A 275 -40.05 -1.64 0.07
C GLN A 275 -40.24 -0.11 0.14
N PRO A 276 -41.29 0.39 0.83
CA PRO A 276 -41.24 1.61 1.60
C PRO A 276 -40.76 1.32 3.04
N GLU A 277 -39.93 2.21 3.58
CA GLU A 277 -39.50 2.32 4.99
C GLU A 277 -38.68 1.15 5.58
N LEU A 278 -37.38 1.39 5.84
CA LEU A 278 -36.82 1.36 7.20
C LEU A 278 -35.35 1.84 7.25
N GLU A 279 -34.99 2.26 8.46
CA GLU A 279 -33.94 3.18 8.85
C GLU A 279 -32.48 2.80 8.57
N LYS A 280 -31.67 3.88 8.55
CA LYS A 280 -30.21 3.91 8.40
C LYS A 280 -29.49 3.06 9.45
N VAL A 281 -28.76 2.05 8.99
CA VAL A 281 -27.68 1.40 9.76
C VAL A 281 -26.34 1.95 9.27
N VAL A 282 -25.66 2.73 10.13
CA VAL A 282 -24.28 3.17 9.90
C VAL A 282 -23.38 1.94 10.01
N ARG A 283 -22.79 1.49 8.89
CA ARG A 283 -21.76 0.44 8.86
C ARG A 283 -20.38 1.05 8.70
N ASN A 284 -19.49 0.68 9.62
CA ASN A 284 -18.07 1.04 9.61
C ASN A 284 -17.38 0.39 8.39
N PRO A 285 -16.52 1.12 7.66
CA PRO A 285 -15.69 0.53 6.62
C PRO A 285 -14.68 -0.45 7.25
N THR A 286 -14.67 -1.67 6.75
CA THR A 286 -13.76 -2.75 7.15
C THR A 286 -12.30 -2.34 6.96
N LEU A 287 -11.57 -2.22 8.06
CA LEU A 287 -10.12 -2.41 8.08
C LEU A 287 -9.87 -3.92 8.10
N PHE A 288 -9.18 -4.44 7.08
CA PHE A 288 -8.67 -5.81 7.14
C PHE A 288 -7.61 -5.89 8.25
N ASP A 289 -7.85 -6.79 9.21
CA ASP A 289 -6.89 -7.23 10.24
C ASP A 289 -5.80 -8.14 9.65
#